data_AF-A0A6J8EQA3-F1
#
_entry.id   AF-A0A6J8EQA3-F1
#
_cell.length_a   1.000
_cell.length_b   1.000
_cell.length_c   1.000
_cell.angle_alpha   90.00
_cell.angle_beta   90.00
_cell.angle_gamma   90.00
#
_symmetry.space_group_name_H-M   'P 1'
#
loop_
_entity.id
_entity.type
_entity.pdbx_description
1 polymer ?
#
loop_
_entity_poly.entity_id
_entity_poly.type
_entity_poly.pdbx_seq_one_letter_code
_entity_poly.pdbx_strand_id
1 'polypeptide(L)'
;MDPKGQAIGVCACDIDSYGREEIYFLNTNKAYSELSSYSDKLIKWRNGQYEGILLDSINTNLQAKNYAGRSVACVDRFGSGKYSIAVATYSHGGKGNFALLEVDEFNPLTDRESGVLVIRNVAKETGISKSTGGRGLFVGPILNDIGLSDIFFANEGKEWIGNPGDNFLFKNL
;
A
#
# COMPACT_ATOMS: atom_id res chain seq x y z
N MET A 1 1.91 21.13 1.38
CA MET A 1 0.54 20.96 0.85
C MET A 1 0.63 20.24 -0.49
N ASP A 2 -0.29 19.31 -0.78
CA ASP A 2 -0.39 18.61 -2.08
C ASP A 2 -1.59 19.12 -2.90
N PRO A 3 -1.49 20.33 -3.49
CA PRO A 3 -2.62 20.95 -4.20
C PRO A 3 -2.98 20.24 -5.51
N LYS A 4 -2.16 19.31 -5.98
CA LYS A 4 -2.39 18.54 -7.21
C LYS A 4 -2.94 17.14 -6.94
N GLY A 5 -2.72 16.60 -5.73
CA GLY A 5 -3.23 15.31 -5.31
C GLY A 5 -4.76 15.24 -5.37
N GLN A 6 -5.27 14.08 -5.75
CA GLN A 6 -6.69 13.75 -5.76
C GLN A 6 -6.88 12.53 -4.85
N ALA A 7 -6.68 12.73 -3.55
CA ALA A 7 -6.75 11.63 -2.59
C ALA A 7 -8.18 11.10 -2.52
N ILE A 8 -8.33 9.78 -2.65
CA ILE A 8 -9.62 9.07 -2.53
C ILE A 8 -9.65 8.09 -1.36
N GLY A 9 -8.49 7.78 -0.79
CA GLY A 9 -8.33 6.86 0.31
C GLY A 9 -7.20 7.31 1.22
N VAL A 10 -7.31 6.94 2.49
CA VAL A 10 -6.31 7.20 3.51
C VAL A 10 -6.25 6.04 4.49
N CYS A 11 -5.04 5.69 4.92
CA CYS A 11 -4.83 4.87 6.11
C CYS A 11 -3.71 5.49 6.95
N ALA A 12 -3.71 5.19 8.24
CA ALA A 12 -2.66 5.59 9.16
C ALA A 12 -2.24 4.37 10.00
N CYS A 13 -0.94 4.12 10.07
CA CYS A 13 -0.38 3.05 10.90
C CYS A 13 1.11 3.27 11.16
N ASP A 14 1.60 2.65 12.23
CA ASP A 14 3.01 2.67 12.62
C ASP A 14 3.81 1.64 11.81
N ILE A 15 4.49 2.09 10.75
CA ILE A 15 5.17 1.19 9.80
C ILE A 15 6.62 0.88 10.20
N ASP A 16 7.21 1.67 11.10
CA ASP A 16 8.57 1.49 11.61
C ASP A 16 8.65 1.28 13.13
N SER A 17 7.51 1.17 13.81
CA SER A 17 7.35 0.83 15.23
C SER A 17 7.94 1.87 16.20
N TYR A 18 7.80 3.16 15.88
CA TYR A 18 8.24 4.28 16.75
C TYR A 18 7.11 4.90 17.58
N GLY A 19 5.88 4.40 17.46
CA GLY A 19 4.73 4.79 18.29
C GLY A 19 3.90 5.96 17.77
N ARG A 20 4.15 6.44 16.55
CA ARG A 20 3.28 7.41 15.87
C ARG A 20 2.99 6.90 14.47
N GLU A 21 1.79 7.18 13.98
CA GLU A 21 1.36 6.66 12.69
C GLU A 21 1.93 7.48 11.52
N GLU A 22 2.42 6.78 10.50
CA GLU A 22 2.58 7.32 9.16
C GLU A 22 1.24 7.33 8.45
N ILE A 23 0.99 8.35 7.63
CA ILE A 23 -0.28 8.51 6.92
C ILE A 23 -0.04 8.27 5.43
N TYR A 24 -0.75 7.30 4.86
CA TYR A 24 -0.72 7.02 3.43
C TYR A 24 -1.93 7.65 2.74
N PHE A 25 -1.69 8.54 1.79
CA PHE A 25 -2.71 9.09 0.91
C PHE A 25 -2.68 8.37 -0.42
N LEU A 26 -3.79 7.70 -0.71
CA LEU A 26 -4.04 7.01 -1.96
C LEU A 26 -4.66 7.99 -2.95
N ASN A 27 -3.91 8.36 -3.97
CA ASN A 27 -4.35 9.30 -5.01
C ASN A 27 -5.00 8.54 -6.17
N THR A 28 -6.19 8.97 -6.59
CA THR A 28 -6.74 8.53 -7.89
C THR A 28 -6.02 9.30 -8.97
N ASN A 29 -5.17 8.64 -9.74
CA ASN A 29 -4.69 9.23 -10.98
C ASN A 29 -5.88 9.39 -11.94
N LYS A 30 -5.84 10.43 -12.80
CA LYS A 30 -6.84 10.64 -13.88
C LYS A 30 -6.90 9.50 -14.91
N ALA A 31 -6.16 8.42 -14.69
CA ALA A 31 -6.13 7.24 -15.51
C ALA A 31 -6.87 6.10 -14.79
N TYR A 32 -7.68 5.34 -15.51
CA TYR A 32 -8.30 4.15 -14.93
C TYR A 32 -7.24 3.11 -14.51
N SER A 33 -6.10 3.09 -15.21
CA SER A 33 -5.05 2.04 -15.10
C SER A 33 -3.66 2.46 -15.63
N GLU A 34 -3.42 3.74 -15.94
CA GLU A 34 -2.16 4.21 -16.53
C GLU A 34 -1.21 4.80 -15.47
N LEU A 35 0.04 5.09 -15.87
CA LEU A 35 1.05 5.72 -15.02
C LEU A 35 0.61 7.13 -14.60
N SER A 36 0.73 7.42 -13.31
CA SER A 36 0.23 8.65 -12.71
C SER A 36 1.02 9.91 -13.09
N SER A 37 0.32 11.05 -13.13
CA SER A 37 0.92 12.40 -13.10
C SER A 37 1.15 12.94 -11.67
N TYR A 38 0.70 12.21 -10.64
CA TYR A 38 0.90 12.49 -9.21
C TYR A 38 0.84 11.19 -8.38
N SER A 39 1.97 10.85 -7.74
CA SER A 39 2.11 9.62 -6.94
C SER A 39 1.25 9.64 -5.67
N ASP A 40 0.99 8.45 -5.11
CA ASP A 40 0.60 8.31 -3.71
C ASP A 40 1.62 8.99 -2.78
N LYS A 41 1.17 9.32 -1.58
CA LYS A 41 2.01 9.93 -0.54
C LYS A 41 2.04 9.03 0.68
N LEU A 42 3.23 8.88 1.27
CA LEU A 42 3.41 8.36 2.62
C LEU A 42 4.09 9.46 3.40
N ILE A 43 3.43 10.00 4.41
CA ILE A 43 3.97 11.09 5.22
C ILE A 43 4.34 10.61 6.61
N LYS A 44 5.51 11.04 7.09
CA LYS A 44 6.06 10.77 8.42
C LYS A 44 6.35 12.07 9.14
N TRP A 45 6.15 12.06 10.46
CA TRP A 45 6.65 13.14 11.30
C TRP A 45 8.15 12.96 11.53
N ARG A 46 8.97 13.83 10.95
CA ARG A 46 10.43 13.90 11.16
C ARG A 46 10.89 15.35 11.02
N ASN A 47 12.04 15.70 11.61
CA ASN A 47 12.58 17.06 11.56
C ASN A 47 11.60 18.16 12.02
N GLY A 48 10.68 17.83 12.94
CA GLY A 48 9.67 18.77 13.47
C GLY A 48 8.52 19.09 12.51
N GLN A 49 8.34 18.33 11.43
CA GLN A 49 7.26 18.53 10.46
C GLN A 49 6.82 17.21 9.79
N TYR A 50 5.74 17.24 9.02
CA TYR A 50 5.34 16.11 8.17
C TYR A 50 6.08 16.16 6.83
N GLU A 51 6.83 15.11 6.53
CA GLU A 51 7.61 14.97 5.29
C GLU A 51 7.21 13.70 4.52
N GLY A 52 7.34 13.75 3.19
CA GLY A 52 6.94 12.65 2.31
C GLY A 52 8.04 11.62 2.08
N ILE A 53 7.91 10.43 2.66
CA ILE A 53 8.87 9.32 2.53
C ILE A 53 9.00 8.85 1.07
N LEU A 54 7.87 8.78 0.34
CA LEU A 54 7.88 8.33 -1.07
C LEU A 54 8.51 9.33 -2.04
N LEU A 55 8.80 10.55 -1.58
CA LEU A 55 9.51 11.59 -2.34
C LEU A 55 11.03 11.50 -2.16
N ASP A 56 11.50 10.80 -1.13
CA ASP A 56 12.92 10.58 -0.91
C ASP A 56 13.51 9.84 -2.12
N SER A 57 14.72 10.24 -2.54
CA SER A 57 15.40 9.71 -3.73
C SER A 57 15.50 8.17 -3.68
N ILE A 58 15.66 7.62 -2.49
CA ILE A 58 15.75 6.18 -2.23
C ILE A 58 14.49 5.38 -2.58
N ASN A 59 13.31 6.02 -2.54
CA ASN A 59 12.02 5.40 -2.81
C ASN A 59 11.48 5.72 -4.21
N THR A 60 12.27 6.39 -5.06
CA THR A 60 11.84 6.83 -6.41
C THR A 60 11.43 5.67 -7.31
N ASN A 61 12.13 4.54 -7.21
CA ASN A 61 11.89 3.34 -8.02
C ASN A 61 10.70 2.48 -7.55
N LEU A 62 10.04 2.82 -6.43
CA LEU A 62 8.87 2.10 -5.96
C LEU A 62 7.69 2.32 -6.91
N GLN A 63 7.45 1.40 -7.83
CA GLN A 63 6.43 1.56 -8.88
C GLN A 63 4.99 1.53 -8.36
N ALA A 64 4.75 0.87 -7.22
CA ALA A 64 3.40 0.68 -6.66
C ALA A 64 2.63 2.00 -6.48
N LYS A 65 3.32 3.08 -6.11
CA LYS A 65 2.74 4.43 -5.89
C LYS A 65 2.27 5.15 -7.16
N ASN A 66 2.52 4.57 -8.34
CA ASN A 66 2.27 5.20 -9.64
C ASN A 66 0.99 4.67 -10.32
N TYR A 67 0.31 3.70 -9.72
CA TYR A 67 -0.93 3.13 -10.26
C TYR A 67 -2.18 3.75 -9.64
N ALA A 68 -3.31 3.51 -10.29
CA ALA A 68 -4.62 4.04 -9.92
C ALA A 68 -5.17 3.36 -8.67
N GLY A 69 -4.83 3.90 -7.49
CA GLY A 69 -5.37 3.42 -6.24
C GLY A 69 -6.91 3.40 -6.21
N ARG A 70 -7.47 2.43 -5.49
CA ARG A 70 -8.91 2.32 -5.19
C ARG A 70 -9.23 2.09 -3.73
N SER A 71 -8.41 1.31 -3.05
CA SER A 71 -8.51 1.11 -1.61
C SER A 71 -7.13 0.95 -1.00
N VAL A 72 -7.01 1.37 0.26
CA VAL A 72 -5.79 1.25 1.05
C VAL A 72 -6.16 0.83 2.47
N ALA A 73 -5.35 -0.03 3.08
CA ALA A 73 -5.53 -0.45 4.47
C ALA A 73 -4.19 -0.81 5.12
N CYS A 74 -4.12 -0.68 6.44
CA CYS A 74 -2.98 -1.15 7.23
C CYS A 74 -3.21 -2.60 7.67
N VAL A 75 -2.14 -3.40 7.70
CA VAL A 75 -2.17 -4.79 8.17
C VAL A 75 -0.96 -5.06 9.07
N ASP A 76 -1.18 -5.51 10.29
CA ASP A 76 -0.10 -6.06 11.12
C ASP A 76 0.07 -7.54 10.80
N ARG A 77 0.90 -7.82 9.80
CA ARG A 77 1.06 -9.17 9.27
C ARG A 77 1.75 -10.11 10.26
N PHE A 78 2.49 -9.56 11.22
CA PHE A 78 3.30 -10.36 12.14
C PHE A 78 2.84 -10.26 13.60
N GLY A 79 1.76 -9.50 13.89
CA GLY A 79 1.31 -9.26 15.25
C GLY A 79 2.34 -8.48 16.08
N SER A 80 3.21 -7.72 15.41
CA SER A 80 4.39 -7.08 16.02
C SER A 80 4.14 -5.62 16.37
N GLY A 81 3.00 -5.05 15.98
CA GLY A 81 2.76 -3.62 15.97
C GLY A 81 3.46 -2.89 14.81
N LYS A 82 4.16 -3.61 13.93
CA LYS A 82 4.73 -3.06 12.68
C LYS A 82 3.82 -3.36 11.51
N TYR A 83 3.23 -2.32 10.95
CA TYR A 83 2.22 -2.45 9.92
C TYR A 83 2.81 -2.43 8.51
N SER A 84 2.22 -3.24 7.63
CA SER A 84 2.33 -3.09 6.18
C SER A 84 1.14 -2.28 5.65
N ILE A 85 1.31 -1.66 4.49
CA ILE A 85 0.23 -0.92 3.79
C ILE A 85 -0.20 -1.72 2.57
N ALA A 86 -1.42 -2.26 2.60
CA ALA A 86 -2.03 -2.93 1.47
C ALA A 86 -2.69 -1.89 0.54
N VAL A 87 -2.37 -1.96 -0.75
CA VAL A 87 -2.92 -1.08 -1.79
C VAL A 87 -3.60 -1.91 -2.88
N ALA A 88 -4.88 -1.63 -3.10
CA ALA A 88 -5.66 -2.18 -4.20
C ALA A 88 -5.77 -1.14 -5.33
N THR A 89 -5.58 -1.58 -6.57
CA THR A 89 -5.65 -0.78 -7.80
C THR A 89 -6.55 -1.47 -8.81
N TYR A 90 -7.00 -0.76 -9.84
CA TYR A 90 -7.48 -1.45 -11.04
C TYR A 90 -6.31 -1.90 -11.90
N SER A 91 -6.49 -3.09 -12.51
CA SER A 91 -5.63 -3.57 -13.58
C SER A 91 -6.27 -3.33 -14.94
N HIS A 92 -5.44 -3.04 -15.94
CA HIS A 92 -5.80 -3.08 -17.35
C HIS A 92 -4.68 -3.76 -18.14
N GLY A 93 -5.02 -4.83 -18.87
CA GLY A 93 -4.04 -5.59 -19.66
C GLY A 93 -2.88 -6.14 -18.83
N GLY A 94 -3.12 -6.50 -17.56
CA GLY A 94 -2.10 -7.03 -16.65
C GLY A 94 -1.18 -5.99 -16.01
N LYS A 95 -1.44 -4.68 -16.21
CA LYS A 95 -0.69 -3.58 -15.58
C LYS A 95 -1.44 -3.04 -14.38
N GLY A 96 -0.74 -2.77 -13.28
CA GLY A 96 -1.34 -2.32 -12.03
C GLY A 96 -1.72 -3.49 -11.14
N ASN A 97 -0.72 -4.05 -10.45
CA ASN A 97 -0.95 -5.09 -9.46
C ASN A 97 -1.17 -4.47 -8.09
N PHE A 98 -1.87 -5.21 -7.23
CA PHE A 98 -1.92 -4.87 -5.81
C PHE A 98 -0.52 -4.84 -5.20
N ALA A 99 -0.35 -4.01 -4.18
CA ALA A 99 0.91 -3.84 -3.48
C ALA A 99 0.74 -4.08 -1.98
N LEU A 100 1.81 -4.54 -1.33
CA LEU A 100 1.94 -4.61 0.11
C LEU A 100 3.25 -3.91 0.47
N LEU A 101 3.16 -2.70 0.99
CA LEU A 101 4.31 -1.87 1.25
C LEU A 101 4.79 -2.09 2.68
N GLU A 102 6.08 -2.34 2.84
CA GLU A 102 6.74 -2.53 4.13
C GLU A 102 8.03 -1.70 4.19
N VAL A 103 8.45 -1.34 5.39
CA VAL A 103 9.82 -0.86 5.62
C VAL A 103 10.80 -2.01 5.38
N ASP A 104 11.83 -1.77 4.57
CA ASP A 104 12.93 -2.70 4.38
C ASP A 104 13.94 -2.53 5.53
N GLU A 105 13.71 -3.28 6.62
CA GLU A 105 14.54 -3.21 7.83
C GLU A 105 15.99 -3.65 7.62
N PHE A 106 16.24 -4.47 6.60
CA PHE A 106 17.57 -4.99 6.30
C PHE A 106 18.33 -4.11 5.32
N ASN A 107 17.69 -3.06 4.79
CA ASN A 107 18.37 -2.11 3.94
C ASN A 107 19.29 -1.21 4.78
N PRO A 108 20.60 -1.12 4.46
CA PRO A 108 21.54 -0.31 5.24
C PRO A 108 21.25 1.19 5.19
N LEU A 109 20.37 1.64 4.28
CA LEU A 109 19.95 3.03 4.16
C LEU A 109 18.67 3.33 4.96
N THR A 110 18.03 2.32 5.56
CA THR A 110 16.95 2.53 6.53
C THR A 110 17.55 3.00 7.85
N ASP A 111 17.18 4.20 8.28
CA ASP A 111 17.54 4.79 9.57
C ASP A 111 16.28 5.34 10.25
N ARG A 112 15.82 4.62 11.27
CA ARG A 112 14.63 4.99 12.05
C ARG A 112 14.83 6.24 12.90
N GLU A 113 16.05 6.48 13.36
CA GLU A 113 16.33 7.59 14.26
C GLU A 113 16.18 8.92 13.53
N SER A 114 16.69 9.00 12.29
CA SER A 114 16.47 10.15 11.41
C SER A 114 15.12 10.11 10.65
N GLY A 115 14.39 8.99 10.70
CA GLY A 115 13.13 8.80 9.98
C GLY A 115 13.31 8.61 8.46
N VAL A 116 14.48 8.16 8.01
CA VAL A 116 14.77 7.77 6.63
C VAL A 116 14.40 6.30 6.46
N LEU A 117 13.35 6.02 5.68
CA LEU A 117 12.83 4.67 5.52
C LEU A 117 12.92 4.22 4.06
N VAL A 118 13.53 3.06 3.83
CA VAL A 118 13.43 2.37 2.54
C VAL A 118 12.13 1.59 2.53
N ILE A 119 11.30 1.83 1.52
CA ILE A 119 10.02 1.13 1.34
C ILE A 119 10.15 0.12 0.23
N ARG A 120 9.75 -1.12 0.51
CA ARG A 120 9.70 -2.23 -0.45
C ARG A 120 8.27 -2.72 -0.65
N ASN A 121 8.00 -3.29 -1.82
CA ASN A 121 6.72 -3.94 -2.12
C ASN A 121 6.86 -5.46 -2.02
N VAL A 122 6.24 -6.06 -1.01
CA VAL A 122 6.31 -7.51 -0.74
C VAL A 122 5.10 -8.30 -1.27
N ALA A 123 4.32 -7.70 -2.18
CA ALA A 123 3.09 -8.31 -2.68
C ALA A 123 3.31 -9.64 -3.42
N LYS A 124 4.46 -9.83 -4.04
CA LYS A 124 4.76 -11.07 -4.78
C LYS A 124 5.08 -12.21 -3.80
N GLU A 125 5.89 -11.91 -2.81
CA GLU A 125 6.31 -12.81 -1.73
C GLU A 125 5.11 -13.30 -0.92
N THR A 126 4.11 -12.44 -0.73
CA THR A 126 2.88 -12.74 0.02
C THR A 126 1.75 -13.29 -0.85
N GLY A 127 1.95 -13.41 -2.17
CA GLY A 127 0.94 -13.92 -3.09
C GLY A 127 -0.25 -12.97 -3.36
N ILE A 128 -0.23 -11.74 -2.83
CA ILE A 128 -1.31 -10.77 -3.05
C ILE A 128 -1.15 -9.97 -4.35
N SER A 129 -0.02 -10.08 -5.07
CA SER A 129 0.25 -9.37 -6.32
C SER A 129 -0.65 -9.89 -7.46
N LYS A 130 -1.92 -9.52 -7.41
CA LYS A 130 -2.96 -9.88 -8.36
C LYS A 130 -3.23 -8.70 -9.29
N SER A 131 -3.49 -9.03 -10.55
CA SER A 131 -3.88 -8.08 -11.58
C SER A 131 -5.39 -8.21 -11.81
N THR A 132 -6.17 -7.48 -11.01
CA THR A 132 -7.64 -7.53 -11.00
C THR A 132 -8.20 -6.16 -10.61
N GLY A 133 -9.51 -6.04 -10.48
CA GLY A 133 -10.21 -4.79 -10.24
C GLY A 133 -10.42 -4.55 -8.76
N GLY A 134 -9.34 -4.19 -8.06
CA GLY A 134 -9.41 -3.89 -6.63
C GLY A 134 -10.42 -2.78 -6.34
N ARG A 135 -11.40 -3.04 -5.47
CA ARG A 135 -12.41 -2.04 -5.08
C ARG A 135 -12.40 -1.72 -3.60
N GLY A 136 -12.45 -2.75 -2.76
CA GLY A 136 -12.51 -2.66 -1.30
C GLY A 136 -11.46 -3.54 -0.64
N LEU A 137 -10.97 -3.09 0.51
CA LEU A 137 -10.13 -3.87 1.41
C LEU A 137 -10.79 -3.92 2.78
N PHE A 138 -10.79 -5.09 3.40
CA PHE A 138 -11.13 -5.24 4.82
C PHE A 138 -10.02 -6.02 5.52
N VAL A 139 -9.55 -5.50 6.65
CA VAL A 139 -8.47 -6.10 7.45
C VAL A 139 -9.00 -6.43 8.82
N GLY A 140 -8.69 -7.63 9.31
CA GLY A 140 -9.04 -8.04 10.66
C GLY A 140 -8.79 -9.54 10.91
N PRO A 141 -9.14 -10.05 12.09
CA PRO A 141 -9.11 -11.47 12.39
C PRO A 141 -10.31 -12.15 11.71
N ILE A 142 -10.16 -12.55 10.44
CA ILE A 142 -11.29 -13.07 9.64
C ILE A 142 -11.39 -14.58 9.78
N LEU A 143 -10.34 -15.33 9.43
CA LEU A 143 -10.31 -16.79 9.41
C LEU A 143 -9.12 -17.44 10.11
N ASN A 144 -8.12 -16.67 10.58
CA ASN A 144 -7.00 -17.27 11.33
C ASN A 144 -7.33 -17.38 12.84
N ASP A 145 -6.92 -18.49 13.43
CA ASP A 145 -7.14 -18.79 14.86
C ASP A 145 -6.03 -18.26 15.77
N ILE A 146 -5.00 -17.64 15.19
CA ILE A 146 -3.80 -17.14 15.87
C ILE A 146 -3.84 -15.63 16.16
N GLY A 147 -4.94 -14.97 15.79
CA GLY A 147 -5.18 -13.54 16.07
C GLY A 147 -4.40 -12.57 15.18
N LEU A 148 -3.75 -13.05 14.12
CA LEU A 148 -3.11 -12.19 13.13
C LEU A 148 -4.16 -11.50 12.24
N SER A 149 -3.77 -10.49 11.48
CA SER A 149 -4.68 -9.83 10.55
C SER A 149 -4.68 -10.51 9.18
N ASP A 150 -5.86 -10.90 8.70
CA ASP A 150 -6.12 -11.29 7.31
C ASP A 150 -6.49 -10.06 6.48
N ILE A 151 -6.45 -10.17 5.15
CA ILE A 151 -6.97 -9.14 4.24
C ILE A 151 -7.98 -9.77 3.29
N PHE A 152 -9.23 -9.30 3.33
CA PHE A 152 -10.23 -9.60 2.32
C PHE A 152 -10.21 -8.54 1.22
N PHE A 153 -10.04 -8.99 -0.02
CA PHE A 153 -10.06 -8.15 -1.22
C PHE A 153 -11.43 -8.28 -1.89
N ALA A 154 -12.23 -7.23 -1.75
CA ALA A 154 -13.50 -7.08 -2.47
C ALA A 154 -13.21 -6.46 -3.84
N ASN A 155 -13.26 -7.27 -4.88
CA ASN A 155 -12.89 -6.91 -6.24
C ASN A 155 -14.13 -6.78 -7.12
N GLU A 156 -14.02 -5.99 -8.18
CA GLU A 156 -15.03 -5.86 -9.23
C GLU A 156 -14.42 -6.14 -10.60
N GLY A 157 -15.10 -6.97 -11.38
CA GLY A 157 -14.61 -7.45 -12.66
C GLY A 157 -15.22 -6.71 -13.84
N LYS A 158 -14.44 -6.61 -14.91
CA LYS A 158 -14.91 -6.33 -16.27
C LYS A 158 -14.10 -7.21 -17.22
N GLU A 159 -14.65 -8.39 -17.53
CA GLU A 159 -13.94 -9.42 -18.31
C GLU A 159 -13.37 -8.88 -19.62
N TRP A 160 -14.09 -7.99 -20.31
CA TRP A 160 -13.65 -7.45 -21.61
C TRP A 160 -12.36 -6.62 -21.56
N ILE A 161 -11.95 -6.10 -20.39
CA ILE A 161 -10.67 -5.38 -20.21
C ILE A 161 -9.59 -6.24 -19.53
N GLY A 162 -9.80 -7.55 -19.43
CA GLY A 162 -8.86 -8.47 -18.77
C GLY A 162 -8.82 -8.30 -17.25
N ASN A 163 -9.91 -7.85 -16.66
CA ASN A 163 -10.08 -7.72 -15.22
C ASN A 163 -11.10 -8.77 -14.73
N PRO A 164 -10.65 -9.88 -14.12
CA PRO A 164 -11.54 -10.98 -13.73
C PRO A 164 -12.45 -10.65 -12.54
N GLY A 165 -12.02 -9.80 -11.61
CA GLY A 165 -12.84 -9.39 -10.46
C GLY A 165 -12.98 -10.40 -9.34
N ASP A 166 -12.18 -11.48 -9.34
CA ASP A 166 -12.26 -12.51 -8.29
C ASP A 166 -11.97 -11.95 -6.91
N ASN A 167 -12.92 -12.08 -5.98
CA ASN A 167 -12.67 -11.83 -4.56
C ASN A 167 -11.69 -12.88 -4.03
N PHE A 168 -10.80 -12.46 -3.14
CA PHE A 168 -9.93 -13.41 -2.45
C PHE A 168 -9.56 -12.93 -1.06
N LEU A 169 -9.10 -13.89 -0.25
CA LEU A 169 -8.59 -13.63 1.09
C LEU A 169 -7.08 -13.90 1.09
N PHE A 170 -6.29 -12.91 1.49
CA PHE A 170 -4.98 -13.18 2.06
C PHE A 170 -5.20 -13.69 3.48
N LYS A 171 -5.08 -15.01 3.66
CA LYS A 171 -5.09 -15.63 4.99
C LYS A 171 -3.68 -15.58 5.55
N ASN A 172 -3.54 -14.94 6.69
CA ASN A 172 -2.28 -14.89 7.42
C ASN A 172 -2.11 -16.19 8.21
N LEU A 173 -0.94 -16.82 8.07
CA LEU A 173 -0.64 -18.17 8.58
C LEU A 173 0.54 -18.14 9.56
#